data_AF-A0A662IUL1-F1
#
_entry.id   AF-A0A662IUL1-F1
#
_cell.length_a   1.000
_cell.length_b   1.000
_cell.length_c   1.000
_cell.angle_alpha   90.00
_cell.angle_beta   90.00
_cell.angle_gamma   90.00
#
_symmetry.space_group_name_H-M   'P 1'
#
loop_
_entity.id
_entity.type
_entity.pdbx_description
1 polymer ?
#
loop_
_entity_poly.entity_id
_entity_poly.type
_entity_poly.pdbx_seq_one_letter_code
_entity_poly.pdbx_strand_id
1 'polypeptide(L)' 'SSRNARLAKALKLELDEFGFIKERDPVKAPLETTVDGIYVCGGATGPIDISESVAQAAAASMKAALRAVKAK' A
#
# COMPACT_ATOMS: atom_id res chain seq x y z
N SER A 1 -13.91 5.92 0.64
CA SER A 1 -14.40 4.84 -0.26
C SER A 1 -14.85 3.63 0.57
N SER A 2 -16.08 3.13 0.41
CA SER A 2 -16.59 1.95 1.16
C SER A 2 -15.75 0.68 0.95
N ARG A 3 -15.09 0.57 -0.21
CA ARG A 3 -14.17 -0.53 -0.55
C ARG A 3 -12.92 -0.54 0.32
N ASN A 4 -12.26 0.61 0.49
CA ASN A 4 -11.06 0.74 1.31
C ASN A 4 -11.39 0.49 2.78
N ALA A 5 -12.51 1.02 3.29
CA ALA A 5 -12.97 0.77 4.66
C ALA A 5 -13.18 -0.73 4.95
N ARG A 6 -13.74 -1.47 4.00
CA ARG A 6 -13.90 -2.93 4.13
C ARG A 6 -12.56 -3.65 4.18
N LEU A 7 -11.62 -3.31 3.29
CA LEU A 7 -10.27 -3.91 3.31
C LEU A 7 -9.52 -3.56 4.58
N ALA A 8 -9.55 -2.30 4.99
CA ALA A 8 -8.87 -1.81 6.18
C ALA A 8 -9.32 -2.57 7.43
N LYS A 9 -10.63 -2.82 7.57
CA LYS A 9 -11.16 -3.65 8.67
C LYS A 9 -10.67 -5.10 8.60
N ALA A 10 -10.65 -5.72 7.42
CA ALA A 10 -10.24 -7.12 7.26
C ALA A 10 -8.74 -7.33 7.47
N LEU A 11 -7.92 -6.39 7.01
CA LEU A 11 -6.47 -6.48 7.00
C LEU A 11 -5.79 -5.68 8.13
N LYS A 12 -6.59 -5.03 9.00
CA LYS A 12 -6.14 -4.16 10.10
C LYS A 12 -5.27 -2.99 9.64
N LEU A 13 -5.63 -2.38 8.51
CA LEU A 13 -4.94 -1.23 7.94
C LEU A 13 -5.52 0.09 8.47
N GLU A 14 -4.68 1.12 8.50
CA GLU A 14 -5.14 2.49 8.72
C GLU A 14 -5.57 3.13 7.39
N LEU A 15 -6.55 4.03 7.50
CA LEU A 15 -6.90 4.92 6.40
C LEU A 15 -6.45 6.35 6.73
N ASP A 16 -6.17 7.14 5.70
CA ASP A 16 -5.96 8.58 5.84
C ASP A 16 -7.29 9.34 6.04
N GLU A 17 -7.20 10.66 6.18
CA GLU A 17 -8.36 11.54 6.34
C GLU A 17 -9.32 11.56 5.13
N PHE A 18 -8.85 11.11 3.96
CA PHE A 18 -9.62 11.02 2.73
C PHE A 18 -10.20 9.60 2.48
N GLY A 19 -9.84 8.63 3.31
CA GLY A 19 -10.28 7.24 3.20
C GLY A 19 -9.49 6.39 2.20
N PHE A 20 -8.25 6.77 1.88
CA PHE A 20 -7.25 5.97 1.19
C PHE A 20 -6.43 5.16 2.19
N ILE A 21 -5.77 4.10 1.73
CA ILE A 21 -4.94 3.25 2.58
C ILE A 21 -3.68 4.03 2.92
N LYS A 22 -3.47 4.25 4.21
CA LYS A 22 -2.36 5.04 4.73
C LYS A 22 -1.05 4.26 4.64
N GLU A 23 -0.06 4.85 3.97
CA GLU A 23 1.31 4.37 3.98
C GLU A 23 1.99 4.59 5.34
N ARG A 24 3.06 3.83 5.59
CA ARG A 24 3.83 3.85 6.83
C ARG A 24 4.60 5.16 7.00
N ASP A 25 5.25 5.61 5.94
CA ASP A 25 5.97 6.87 5.90
C ASP A 25 6.05 7.35 4.44
N PRO A 26 5.60 8.58 4.13
CA PRO A 26 5.50 9.07 2.75
C PRO A 26 6.86 9.21 2.04
N VAL A 27 7.97 9.31 2.78
CA VAL A 27 9.31 9.50 2.20
C VAL A 27 10.11 8.20 2.21
N LYS A 28 10.15 7.52 3.35
CA LYS A 28 10.99 6.34 3.57
C LYS A 28 10.32 5.05 3.11
N ALA A 29 9.01 4.98 3.21
CA ALA A 29 8.26 3.75 2.98
C ALA A 29 6.89 3.99 2.32
N PRO A 30 6.85 4.65 1.15
CA PRO A 30 5.60 5.14 0.53
C PRO A 30 4.64 4.04 0.07
N LEU A 31 5.11 2.79 -0.02
CA LEU A 31 4.33 1.64 -0.49
C LEU A 31 4.09 0.60 0.61
N GLU A 32 4.61 0.85 1.81
CA GLU A 32 4.41 -0.04 2.95
C GLU A 32 3.24 0.47 3.76
N THR A 33 2.40 -0.43 4.24
CA THR A 33 1.33 -0.05 5.17
C THR A 33 1.83 -0.12 6.61
N THR A 34 0.99 0.26 7.57
CA THR A 34 1.26 0.08 9.00
C THR A 34 1.34 -1.41 9.41
N VAL A 35 0.85 -2.32 8.56
CA VAL A 35 0.92 -3.76 8.79
C VAL A 35 2.06 -4.36 7.98
N ASP A 36 3.03 -4.90 8.69
CA ASP A 36 4.21 -5.53 8.11
C ASP A 36 3.82 -6.67 7.15
N GLY A 37 4.24 -6.53 5.89
CA GLY A 37 4.00 -7.52 4.83
C GLY A 37 2.78 -7.26 3.97
N ILE A 38 2.03 -6.21 4.31
CA ILE A 38 0.99 -5.66 3.45
C ILE A 38 1.51 -4.38 2.80
N TYR A 39 1.41 -4.34 1.48
CA TYR A 39 1.88 -3.26 0.64
C TYR A 39 0.70 -2.64 -0.13
N VAL A 40 0.84 -1.36 -0.47
CA VAL A 40 -0.18 -0.58 -1.19
C VAL A 40 0.45 0.09 -2.41
N CYS A 41 -0.32 0.25 -3.48
CA CYS A 41 0.10 0.96 -4.70
C CYS A 41 -1.10 1.51 -5.49
N GLY A 42 -0.83 2.48 -6.35
CA GLY A 42 -1.81 3.03 -7.30
C GLY A 42 -2.94 3.76 -6.58
N GLY A 43 -4.13 3.78 -7.21
CA GLY A 43 -5.29 4.54 -6.71
C GLY A 43 -5.80 4.19 -5.30
N ALA A 44 -5.23 3.19 -4.64
CA ALA A 44 -5.52 2.86 -3.25
C ALA A 44 -4.84 3.81 -2.25
N THR A 45 -3.73 4.47 -2.63
CA THR A 45 -3.02 5.47 -1.82
C THR A 45 -3.54 6.89 -2.02
N GLY A 46 -4.28 7.14 -3.10
CA GLY A 46 -4.78 8.47 -3.43
C GLY A 46 -5.02 8.63 -4.93
N PRO A 47 -5.49 9.79 -5.39
CA PRO A 47 -5.53 10.12 -6.81
C PRO A 47 -4.13 10.11 -7.42
N ILE A 48 -3.96 9.39 -8.51
CA ILE A 48 -2.65 9.16 -9.14
C ILE A 48 -2.85 8.89 -10.64
N ASP A 49 -1.83 9.14 -11.45
CA ASP A 49 -1.87 8.82 -12.86
C ASP A 49 -1.66 7.31 -13.13
N ILE A 50 -1.93 6.89 -14.37
CA ILE A 50 -1.85 5.48 -14.76
C ILE A 50 -0.39 4.99 -14.79
N SER A 51 0.53 5.79 -15.33
CA SER A 51 1.94 5.41 -15.49
C SER A 51 2.62 5.23 -14.14
N GLU A 52 2.36 6.15 -13.21
CA GLU A 52 2.82 6.14 -11.84
C GLU A 52 2.17 4.98 -11.06
N SER A 53 0.88 4.70 -11.27
CA SER A 53 0.23 3.51 -10.69
C SER A 53 0.95 2.22 -11.09
N VAL A 54 1.34 2.09 -12.36
CA VAL A 54 2.08 0.92 -12.86
C VAL A 54 3.48 0.86 -12.24
N ALA A 55 4.18 1.99 -12.16
CA ALA A 55 5.49 2.07 -11.51
C ALA A 55 5.44 1.68 -10.03
N GLN A 56 4.44 2.18 -9.29
CA GLN A 56 4.22 1.82 -7.89
C GLN A 56 3.89 0.33 -7.73
N ALA A 57 3.09 -0.26 -8.62
CA ALA A 57 2.78 -1.69 -8.58
C ALA A 57 4.03 -2.56 -8.76
N ALA A 58 4.92 -2.19 -9.68
CA ALA A 58 6.21 -2.85 -9.86
C ALA A 58 7.08 -2.75 -8.58
N ALA A 59 7.15 -1.56 -7.97
CA ALA A 59 7.92 -1.37 -6.74
C ALA A 59 7.32 -2.14 -5.54
N ALA A 60 6.00 -2.14 -5.36
CA ALA A 60 5.30 -2.85 -4.28
C ALA A 60 5.46 -4.37 -4.42
N SER A 61 5.34 -4.91 -5.64
CA SER A 61 5.53 -6.34 -5.90
C SER A 61 6.97 -6.79 -5.61
N MET A 62 7.98 -5.99 -5.98
CA MET A 62 9.38 -6.28 -5.62
C MET A 62 9.60 -6.29 -4.11
N LYS A 63 9.00 -5.36 -3.36
CA LYS A 63 9.08 -5.37 -1.88
C LYS A 63 8.44 -6.63 -1.28
N ALA A 64 7.27 -7.02 -1.79
CA ALA A 64 6.60 -8.25 -1.36
C ALA A 64 7.44 -9.50 -1.65
N ALA A 65 8.03 -9.59 -2.85
CA ALA A 65 8.93 -10.67 -3.24
C ALA A 65 10.18 -10.72 -2.34
N LEU A 66 10.83 -9.58 -2.10
CA LEU A 66 11.99 -9.49 -1.22
C LEU A 66 11.67 -9.98 0.19
N ARG A 67 10.51 -9.62 0.73
CA ARG A 67 10.05 -10.09 2.04
C ARG A 67 9.83 -11.59 2.05
N ALA A 68 9.19 -12.14 1.02
CA ALA A 68 8.97 -13.59 0.90
C ALA A 68 10.29 -14.37 0.87
N VAL A 69 11.33 -13.83 0.25
CA VAL A 69 12.68 -14.43 0.24
C VAL A 69 13.36 -14.34 1.62
N LYS A 70 13.23 -13.20 2.32
CA LYS A 70 13.84 -13.00 3.65
C LYS A 70 13.15 -13.77 4.79
N ALA A 71 11.92 -14.23 4.59
CA ALA A 71 11.16 -15.00 5.57
C ALA A 71 11.49 -16.51 5.56
N LYS A 72 12.40 -16.93 4.67
CA LYS A 72 13.06 -18.25 4.70
C LYS A 72 14.32 -18.18 5.57
#